data_AF-A0A951E2L4-F1
#
_entry.id   AF-A0A951E2L4-F1
#
_cell.length_a   1.000
_cell.length_b   1.000
_cell.length_c   1.000
_cell.angle_alpha   90.00
_cell.angle_beta   90.00
_cell.angle_gamma   90.00
#
_symmetry.space_group_name_H-M   'P 1'
#
loop_
_entity.id
_entity.type
_entity.pdbx_description
1 polymer ?
#
loop_
_entity_poly.entity_id
_entity_poly.type
_entity_poly.pdbx_seq_one_letter_code
_entity_poly.pdbx_strand_id
1 'polypeptide(L)'
;MPDVQPEIPLTHAPGAPGISPSWTSSAKDIVGTSLGVARLWFTLGFGIVNEVYYPRVDTPQIRDLGFIVAGPGGFWSEVKRNQNYTLRLLAPGVPAVQVVHTHARYKLRLRITPDPRRDVLAIECRLDGDDELRLYVLLAPHLGATGYDNIATVERYGGRRVLLAEQGPFGCALAAADQHQADALRRGSAGYVGTSDGWQDFAKNGAMSWEYGAAGPGNVALMGELPRRAILALGFGSSAGAAATLAISSLMQPFGNVLQQQIADWEGWQARCAERAPSMLDLPDAVRGQAVLSSVVLRSHLDKTYPGAMVASLSVPWGYSGNQRGGYHLVWPRDLVQCA
;
A
#
# COMPACT_ATOMS: atom_id res chain seq x y z
N MET A 1 -23.42 8.61 -34.53
CA MET A 1 -22.19 7.84 -34.26
C MET A 1 -21.37 8.69 -33.32
N PRO A 2 -21.17 8.32 -32.04
CA PRO A 2 -20.24 9.06 -31.21
C PRO A 2 -18.83 8.86 -31.78
N ASP A 3 -18.12 9.96 -31.91
CA ASP A 3 -16.78 10.08 -32.43
C ASP A 3 -15.83 9.24 -31.54
N VAL A 4 -15.41 8.08 -32.03
CA VAL A 4 -14.43 7.24 -31.35
C VAL A 4 -13.09 7.97 -31.52
N GLN A 5 -12.70 8.71 -30.49
CA GLN A 5 -11.35 9.28 -30.43
C GLN A 5 -10.35 8.14 -30.63
N PRO A 6 -9.36 8.29 -31.54
CA PRO A 6 -8.37 7.25 -31.76
C PRO A 6 -7.58 7.01 -30.48
N GLU A 7 -7.56 5.77 -29.99
CA GLU A 7 -6.66 5.34 -28.92
C GLU A 7 -5.23 5.59 -29.38
N ILE A 8 -4.57 6.58 -28.77
CA ILE A 8 -3.13 6.78 -28.94
C ILE A 8 -2.45 5.53 -28.36
N PRO A 9 -1.64 4.77 -29.14
CA PRO A 9 -0.97 3.59 -28.63
C PRO A 9 -0.12 3.95 -27.40
N LEU A 10 -0.30 3.22 -26.31
CA LEU A 10 0.51 3.41 -25.10
C LEU A 10 1.98 3.18 -25.46
N THR A 11 2.85 4.12 -25.11
CA THR A 11 4.29 3.95 -25.30
C THR A 11 4.80 2.90 -24.32
N HIS A 12 5.32 1.78 -24.84
CA HIS A 12 5.88 0.70 -24.01
C HIS A 12 7.27 1.05 -23.48
N ALA A 13 7.50 0.80 -22.20
CA ALA A 13 8.79 1.00 -21.56
C ALA A 13 9.86 -0.01 -22.04
N PRO A 14 11.13 0.40 -22.19
CA PRO A 14 12.22 -0.53 -22.49
C PRO A 14 12.65 -1.33 -21.25
N GLY A 15 13.36 -2.45 -21.43
CA GLY A 15 13.97 -3.20 -20.33
C GLY A 15 13.26 -4.47 -19.90
N ALA A 16 12.40 -5.04 -20.76
CA ALA A 16 11.74 -6.31 -20.50
C ALA A 16 12.74 -7.45 -20.23
N PRO A 17 12.42 -8.41 -19.34
CA PRO A 17 11.22 -8.46 -18.48
C PRO A 17 11.41 -7.76 -17.12
N GLY A 18 12.45 -6.94 -16.95
CA GLY A 18 12.91 -6.46 -15.65
C GLY A 18 13.85 -7.44 -14.96
N ILE A 19 14.46 -7.02 -13.85
CA ILE A 19 15.31 -7.89 -13.02
C ILE A 19 14.47 -8.92 -12.25
N SER A 20 15.11 -9.97 -11.74
CA SER A 20 14.44 -10.96 -10.89
C SER A 20 13.81 -10.29 -9.65
N PRO A 21 12.52 -10.53 -9.36
CA PRO A 21 11.82 -9.98 -8.21
C PRO A 21 12.28 -10.60 -6.89
N SER A 22 12.06 -9.85 -5.81
CA SER A 22 12.24 -10.29 -4.43
C SER A 22 11.16 -9.67 -3.55
N TRP A 23 10.88 -10.28 -2.40
CA TRP A 23 9.99 -9.71 -1.38
C TRP A 23 10.72 -8.71 -0.48
N THR A 24 9.98 -8.03 0.39
CA THR A 24 10.58 -7.08 1.34
C THR A 24 11.20 -7.80 2.55
N SER A 25 11.81 -7.02 3.46
CA SER A 25 12.24 -7.54 4.75
C SER A 25 11.05 -8.09 5.54
N SER A 26 11.25 -9.17 6.29
CA SER A 26 10.25 -9.70 7.21
C SER A 26 10.09 -8.88 8.49
N ALA A 27 11.04 -7.98 8.78
CA ALA A 27 10.91 -7.05 9.90
C ALA A 27 9.86 -5.98 9.56
N LYS A 28 8.66 -6.13 10.13
CA LYS A 28 7.54 -5.21 9.93
C LYS A 28 7.45 -4.23 11.09
N ASP A 29 7.19 -2.96 10.77
CA ASP A 29 6.83 -1.94 11.75
C ASP A 29 5.43 -2.20 12.32
N ILE A 30 4.49 -2.67 11.47
CA ILE A 30 3.11 -3.01 11.85
C ILE A 30 2.48 -3.93 10.79
N VAL A 31 1.47 -4.67 11.22
CA VAL A 31 0.52 -5.40 10.37
C VAL A 31 -0.90 -4.97 10.73
N GLY A 32 -1.83 -5.00 9.79
CA GLY A 32 -3.17 -4.52 10.06
C GLY A 32 -4.22 -4.90 9.04
N THR A 33 -5.49 -4.76 9.44
CA THR A 33 -6.66 -4.92 8.59
C THR A 33 -7.83 -4.11 9.16
N SER A 34 -8.92 -3.98 8.41
CA SER A 34 -10.20 -3.50 8.96
C SER A 34 -10.97 -4.63 9.64
N LEU A 35 -11.97 -4.31 10.47
CA LEU A 35 -12.92 -5.33 10.98
C LEU A 35 -14.18 -5.45 10.11
N GLY A 36 -14.34 -4.58 9.12
CA GLY A 36 -15.44 -4.60 8.16
C GLY A 36 -15.28 -5.66 7.05
N VAL A 37 -16.10 -5.51 6.00
CA VAL A 37 -16.24 -6.48 4.90
C VAL A 37 -15.03 -6.53 3.95
N ALA A 38 -14.13 -5.55 4.01
CA ALA A 38 -12.95 -5.51 3.15
C ALA A 38 -12.00 -6.69 3.43
N ARG A 39 -11.61 -7.43 2.40
CA ARG A 39 -10.70 -8.58 2.42
C ARG A 39 -9.26 -8.15 2.12
N LEU A 40 -8.80 -7.15 2.87
CA LEU A 40 -7.48 -6.54 2.70
C LEU A 40 -6.70 -6.56 4.01
N TRP A 41 -5.43 -6.94 3.94
CA TRP A 41 -4.45 -6.81 5.02
C TRP A 41 -3.26 -6.04 4.52
N PHE A 42 -2.65 -5.22 5.35
CA PHE A 42 -1.49 -4.42 4.99
C PHE A 42 -0.37 -4.60 5.99
N THR A 43 0.84 -4.36 5.52
CA THR A 43 2.04 -4.34 6.34
C THR A 43 2.83 -3.06 6.06
N LEU A 44 3.57 -2.58 7.07
CA LEU A 44 4.59 -1.55 6.85
C LEU A 44 5.95 -2.04 7.30
N GLY A 45 6.97 -1.50 6.65
CA GLY A 45 8.37 -1.66 7.00
C GLY A 45 9.18 -0.55 6.34
N PHE A 46 10.21 -0.06 7.02
CA PHE A 46 10.99 1.11 6.58
C PHE A 46 10.12 2.37 6.36
N GLY A 47 9.03 2.50 7.12
CA GLY A 47 8.14 3.66 7.05
C GLY A 47 7.31 3.77 5.76
N ILE A 48 7.22 2.70 4.97
CA ILE A 48 6.40 2.64 3.76
C ILE A 48 5.50 1.39 3.80
N VAL A 49 4.50 1.34 2.92
CA VAL A 49 3.68 0.12 2.76
C VAL A 49 4.55 -0.95 2.10
N ASN A 50 4.56 -2.16 2.66
CA ASN A 50 5.20 -3.32 2.04
C ASN A 50 4.11 -4.18 1.39
N GLU A 51 4.01 -5.46 1.75
CA GLU A 51 3.00 -6.34 1.19
C GLU A 51 1.60 -5.94 1.66
N VAL A 52 0.67 -5.92 0.70
CA VAL A 52 -0.78 -5.87 0.92
C VAL A 52 -1.36 -7.18 0.40
N TYR A 53 -2.18 -7.83 1.22
CA TYR A 53 -2.76 -9.14 0.95
C TYR A 53 -4.22 -8.99 0.54
N TYR A 54 -4.63 -9.72 -0.49
CA TYR A 54 -5.99 -9.73 -1.04
C TYR A 54 -6.16 -10.94 -2.00
N PRO A 55 -7.36 -11.53 -2.15
CA PRO A 55 -8.53 -11.42 -1.25
C PRO A 55 -8.39 -12.33 -0.02
N ARG A 56 -7.26 -13.01 0.12
CA ARG A 56 -6.95 -13.90 1.22
C ARG A 56 -5.69 -13.44 1.92
N VAL A 57 -5.62 -13.75 3.22
CA VAL A 57 -4.52 -13.38 4.10
C VAL A 57 -3.18 -14.02 3.67
N ASP A 58 -3.23 -15.06 2.83
CA ASP A 58 -2.06 -15.81 2.32
C ASP A 58 -1.55 -15.32 0.95
N THR A 59 -2.23 -14.35 0.34
CA THR A 59 -1.96 -13.94 -1.05
C THR A 59 -1.51 -12.47 -1.10
N PRO A 60 -0.19 -12.19 -0.97
CA PRO A 60 0.34 -10.84 -1.17
C PRO A 60 0.19 -10.41 -2.64
N GLN A 61 -0.14 -9.13 -2.85
CA GLN A 61 -0.48 -8.55 -4.15
C GLN A 61 0.45 -7.42 -4.59
N ILE A 62 1.20 -6.82 -3.66
CA ILE A 62 2.25 -5.85 -3.96
C ILE A 62 3.49 -6.19 -3.15
N ARG A 63 4.66 -5.76 -3.63
CA ARG A 63 5.89 -5.80 -2.84
C ARG A 63 5.96 -4.61 -1.90
N ASP A 64 5.84 -3.41 -2.46
CA ASP A 64 5.86 -2.16 -1.72
C ASP A 64 5.18 -1.01 -2.46
N LEU A 65 4.71 -0.03 -1.67
CA LEU A 65 4.32 1.29 -2.13
C LEU A 65 5.13 2.32 -1.34
N GLY A 66 6.04 3.00 -2.02
CA GLY A 66 6.99 3.96 -1.44
C GLY A 66 6.89 5.35 -2.06
N PHE A 67 7.79 6.24 -1.65
CA PHE A 67 7.78 7.64 -2.08
C PHE A 67 9.18 8.19 -2.38
N ILE A 68 9.26 9.03 -3.42
CA ILE A 68 10.38 9.91 -3.70
C ILE A 68 9.92 11.36 -3.48
N VAL A 69 10.78 12.17 -2.85
CA VAL A 69 10.65 13.63 -2.82
C VAL A 69 11.76 14.21 -3.69
N ALA A 70 11.39 15.02 -4.68
CA ALA A 70 12.35 15.60 -5.61
C ALA A 70 12.04 17.06 -5.93
N GLY A 71 13.04 17.78 -6.43
CA GLY A 71 12.94 19.21 -6.77
C GLY A 71 13.95 19.62 -7.83
N PRO A 72 14.09 20.93 -8.08
CA PRO A 72 14.99 21.44 -9.11
C PRO A 72 16.46 21.14 -8.80
N GLY A 73 17.30 21.26 -9.82
CA GLY A 73 18.75 21.03 -9.71
C GLY A 73 19.15 19.56 -9.54
N GLY A 74 18.26 18.62 -9.90
CA GLY A 74 18.54 17.18 -9.82
C GLY A 74 18.45 16.58 -8.42
N PHE A 75 17.94 17.34 -7.43
CA PHE A 75 17.74 16.81 -6.09
C PHE A 75 16.58 15.81 -6.06
N TRP A 76 16.83 14.62 -5.51
CA TRP A 76 15.80 13.65 -5.16
C TRP A 76 16.20 12.83 -3.94
N SER A 77 15.19 12.24 -3.28
CA SER A 77 15.35 11.53 -2.02
C SER A 77 14.28 10.44 -1.91
N GLU A 78 14.70 9.17 -1.86
CA GLU A 78 13.80 8.04 -1.61
C GLU A 78 13.64 7.80 -0.11
N VAL A 79 12.42 7.95 0.40
CA VAL A 79 12.17 7.96 1.85
C VAL A 79 12.52 6.62 2.52
N LYS A 80 12.32 5.51 1.81
CA LYS A 80 12.67 4.15 2.25
C LYS A 80 14.17 3.99 2.52
N ARG A 81 15.02 4.51 1.63
CA ARG A 81 16.49 4.38 1.75
C ARG A 81 17.07 5.29 2.82
N ASN A 82 16.45 6.44 3.08
CA ASN A 82 16.89 7.35 4.14
C ASN A 82 16.72 6.75 5.53
N GLN A 83 15.68 5.94 5.74
CA GLN A 83 15.33 5.33 7.04
C GLN A 83 15.23 6.32 8.21
N ASN A 84 14.91 7.59 7.92
CA ASN A 84 14.72 8.62 8.94
C ASN A 84 13.21 8.90 9.10
N TYR A 85 12.54 8.05 9.86
CA TYR A 85 11.11 8.15 10.11
C TYR A 85 10.72 7.85 11.55
N THR A 86 9.53 8.31 11.91
CA THR A 86 8.83 7.88 13.11
C THR A 86 7.48 7.30 12.72
N LEU A 87 7.01 6.30 13.45
CA LEU A 87 5.69 5.69 13.29
C LEU A 87 4.94 5.77 14.62
N ARG A 88 3.65 6.10 14.55
CA ARG A 88 2.73 5.99 15.69
C ARG A 88 1.37 5.48 15.24
N LEU A 89 0.65 4.81 16.13
CA LEU A 89 -0.77 4.52 15.94
C LEU A 89 -1.59 5.81 16.06
N LEU A 90 -2.67 5.91 15.30
CA LEU A 90 -3.60 7.05 15.34
C LEU A 90 -4.65 6.93 16.45
N ALA A 91 -4.85 5.72 16.98
CA ALA A 91 -5.62 5.43 18.20
C ALA A 91 -5.01 4.19 18.90
N PRO A 92 -5.20 4.01 20.22
CA PRO A 92 -4.60 2.91 20.98
C PRO A 92 -4.91 1.53 20.38
N GLY A 93 -3.87 0.80 19.99
CA GLY A 93 -4.00 -0.53 19.38
C GLY A 93 -4.70 -0.57 18.02
N VAL A 94 -5.20 0.53 17.48
CA VAL A 94 -5.90 0.51 16.19
C VAL A 94 -4.88 0.42 15.05
N PRO A 95 -5.04 -0.51 14.08
CA PRO A 95 -4.19 -0.59 12.89
C PRO A 95 -4.56 0.52 11.89
N ALA A 96 -4.26 1.75 12.30
CA ALA A 96 -4.27 2.97 11.52
C ALA A 96 -3.09 3.82 12.02
N VAL A 97 -2.22 4.25 11.11
CA VAL A 97 -0.90 4.79 11.50
C VAL A 97 -0.62 6.14 10.89
N GLN A 98 0.24 6.89 11.58
CA GLN A 98 0.94 8.03 11.02
C GLN A 98 2.43 7.72 10.93
N VAL A 99 2.99 7.89 9.74
CA VAL A 99 4.43 7.86 9.50
C VAL A 99 4.91 9.26 9.18
N VAL A 100 6.02 9.69 9.79
CA VAL A 100 6.64 11.00 9.51
C VAL A 100 8.09 10.78 9.09
N HIS A 101 8.37 10.94 7.81
CA HIS A 101 9.72 10.95 7.25
C HIS A 101 10.32 12.35 7.39
N THR A 102 11.56 12.43 7.88
CA THR A 102 12.26 13.70 8.11
C THR A 102 13.53 13.79 7.25
N HIS A 103 13.71 14.93 6.60
CA HIS A 103 14.89 15.28 5.84
C HIS A 103 15.20 16.77 6.08
N ALA A 104 16.44 17.22 5.82
CA ALA A 104 16.83 18.62 6.01
C ALA A 104 15.95 19.62 5.24
N ARG A 105 15.38 19.18 4.10
CA ARG A 105 14.56 19.99 3.19
C ARG A 105 13.05 19.77 3.32
N TYR A 106 12.61 18.70 3.99
CA TYR A 106 11.19 18.34 4.01
C TYR A 106 10.78 17.50 5.21
N LYS A 107 9.47 17.52 5.48
CA LYS A 107 8.78 16.50 6.28
C LYS A 107 7.63 15.93 5.47
N LEU A 108 7.68 14.63 5.21
CA LEU A 108 6.58 13.90 4.58
C LEU A 108 5.78 13.17 5.66
N ARG A 109 4.52 13.55 5.85
CA ARG A 109 3.58 12.85 6.73
C ARG A 109 2.66 11.99 5.90
N LEU A 110 2.53 10.74 6.29
CA LEU A 110 1.64 9.74 5.72
C LEU A 110 0.68 9.29 6.81
N ARG A 111 -0.63 9.38 6.58
CA ARG A 111 -1.63 8.68 7.42
C ARG A 111 -2.20 7.53 6.61
N ILE A 112 -2.19 6.32 7.17
CA ILE A 112 -2.51 5.08 6.43
C ILE A 112 -3.59 4.33 7.19
N THR A 113 -4.68 4.00 6.50
CA THR A 113 -5.82 3.23 7.04
C THR A 113 -6.49 2.42 5.94
N PRO A 114 -6.92 1.17 6.19
CA PRO A 114 -7.77 0.44 5.25
C PRO A 114 -9.17 1.07 5.21
N ASP A 115 -9.87 0.96 4.07
CA ASP A 115 -11.31 1.25 3.99
C ASP A 115 -12.08 0.06 4.59
N PRO A 116 -12.89 0.26 5.65
CA PRO A 116 -13.63 -0.86 6.24
C PRO A 116 -14.67 -1.49 5.29
N ARG A 117 -15.11 -0.77 4.26
CA ARG A 117 -16.19 -1.17 3.37
C ARG A 117 -15.72 -1.66 2.00
N ARG A 118 -14.45 -1.47 1.65
CA ARG A 118 -13.92 -1.72 0.30
C ARG A 118 -12.52 -2.30 0.38
N ASP A 119 -12.15 -3.13 -0.59
CA ASP A 119 -10.82 -3.71 -0.73
C ASP A 119 -9.80 -2.62 -1.17
N VAL A 120 -9.60 -1.62 -0.31
CA VAL A 120 -8.81 -0.40 -0.56
C VAL A 120 -7.96 -0.05 0.66
N LEU A 121 -6.69 0.27 0.41
CA LEU A 121 -5.82 0.93 1.39
C LEU A 121 -5.75 2.42 1.07
N ALA A 122 -6.18 3.27 2.01
CA ALA A 122 -6.15 4.72 1.87
C ALA A 122 -4.90 5.33 2.52
N ILE A 123 -4.28 6.29 1.84
CA ILE A 123 -3.06 6.97 2.29
C ILE A 123 -3.24 8.48 2.12
N GLU A 124 -3.29 9.24 3.20
CA GLU A 124 -3.21 10.69 3.13
C GLU A 124 -1.74 11.13 3.18
N CYS A 125 -1.31 11.87 2.16
CA CYS A 125 0.03 12.40 2.00
C CYS A 125 0.06 13.91 2.26
N ARG A 126 1.01 14.36 3.07
CA ARG A 126 1.31 15.78 3.27
C ARG A 126 2.82 16.02 3.26
N LEU A 127 3.28 16.77 2.26
CA LEU A 127 4.65 17.25 2.13
C LEU A 127 4.73 18.72 2.58
N ASP A 128 5.47 18.97 3.67
CA ASP A 128 5.88 20.31 4.10
C ASP A 128 7.41 20.48 3.93
N GLY A 129 7.91 21.72 3.90
CA GLY A 129 9.31 22.06 3.60
C GLY A 129 9.41 22.92 2.34
N ASP A 130 10.53 22.89 1.63
CA ASP A 130 10.77 23.69 0.42
C ASP A 130 9.62 23.58 -0.59
N ASP A 131 9.13 24.71 -1.11
CA ASP A 131 7.93 24.78 -1.96
C ASP A 131 8.11 24.21 -3.37
N GLU A 132 9.36 24.17 -3.84
CA GLU A 132 9.71 23.61 -5.14
C GLU A 132 9.69 22.08 -5.13
N LEU A 133 9.68 21.44 -3.95
CA LEU A 133 9.62 19.99 -3.84
C LEU A 133 8.26 19.44 -4.27
N ARG A 134 8.33 18.28 -4.92
CA ARG A 134 7.21 17.48 -5.42
C ARG A 134 7.30 16.08 -4.83
N LEU A 135 6.14 15.44 -4.72
CA LEU A 135 6.00 14.10 -4.20
C LEU A 135 5.73 13.13 -5.35
N TYR A 136 6.39 11.98 -5.32
CA TYR A 136 6.22 10.92 -6.30
C TYR A 136 5.93 9.62 -5.55
N VAL A 137 4.90 8.91 -5.96
CA VAL A 137 4.59 7.57 -5.45
C VAL A 137 5.20 6.52 -6.36
N LEU A 138 5.74 5.46 -5.76
CA LEU A 138 6.24 4.26 -6.44
C LEU A 138 5.39 3.08 -6.00
N LEU A 139 4.88 2.27 -6.94
CA LEU A 139 4.10 1.06 -6.67
C LEU A 139 4.73 -0.11 -7.41
N ALA A 140 5.14 -1.14 -6.67
CA ALA A 140 5.68 -2.39 -7.21
C ALA A 140 4.64 -3.53 -7.07
N PRO A 141 3.81 -3.78 -8.10
CA PRO A 141 2.85 -4.88 -8.08
C PRO A 141 3.55 -6.23 -8.09
N HIS A 142 3.09 -7.12 -7.22
CA HIS A 142 3.50 -8.52 -7.12
C HIS A 142 2.22 -9.36 -7.06
N LEU A 143 1.37 -9.19 -8.06
CA LEU A 143 0.03 -9.77 -8.07
C LEU A 143 0.13 -11.31 -8.06
N GLY A 144 -0.88 -11.99 -7.52
CA GLY A 144 -0.86 -13.46 -7.43
C GLY A 144 0.36 -14.04 -6.70
N ALA A 145 0.89 -13.31 -5.71
CA ALA A 145 2.08 -13.66 -4.96
C ALA A 145 3.33 -13.89 -5.84
N THR A 146 3.51 -13.08 -6.89
CA THR A 146 4.70 -13.12 -7.73
C THR A 146 4.99 -11.76 -8.36
N GLY A 147 6.27 -11.37 -8.40
CA GLY A 147 6.71 -10.21 -9.18
C GLY A 147 6.95 -10.50 -10.68
N TYR A 148 6.71 -11.73 -11.16
CA TYR A 148 6.81 -12.06 -12.59
C TYR A 148 5.48 -11.86 -13.31
N ASP A 149 5.54 -11.64 -14.62
CA ASP A 149 4.39 -11.63 -15.54
C ASP A 149 3.26 -10.65 -15.17
N ASN A 150 3.58 -9.61 -14.40
CA ASN A 150 2.65 -8.52 -14.12
C ASN A 150 2.63 -7.56 -15.33
N ILE A 151 1.44 -7.06 -15.66
CA ILE A 151 1.24 -6.01 -16.66
C ILE A 151 0.88 -4.73 -15.92
N ALA A 152 1.50 -3.61 -16.29
CA ALA A 152 1.28 -2.30 -15.69
C ALA A 152 0.92 -1.28 -16.77
N THR A 153 -0.13 -0.50 -16.54
CA THR A 153 -0.59 0.55 -17.46
C THR A 153 -0.92 1.85 -16.72
N VAL A 154 -0.83 2.96 -17.43
CA VAL A 154 -1.26 4.29 -16.98
C VAL A 154 -2.42 4.72 -17.85
N GLU A 155 -3.62 4.77 -17.28
CA GLU A 155 -4.85 4.98 -18.04
C GLU A 155 -5.75 6.04 -17.41
N ARG A 156 -6.85 6.37 -18.08
CA ARG A 156 -7.93 7.18 -17.51
C ARG A 156 -9.14 6.31 -17.20
N TYR A 157 -9.58 6.31 -15.95
CA TYR A 157 -10.78 5.61 -15.49
C TYR A 157 -11.72 6.60 -14.79
N GLY A 158 -12.98 6.69 -15.24
CA GLY A 158 -13.95 7.64 -14.65
C GLY A 158 -13.50 9.10 -14.68
N GLY A 159 -12.75 9.51 -15.72
CA GLY A 159 -12.22 10.86 -15.86
C GLY A 159 -10.99 11.18 -14.99
N ARG A 160 -10.42 10.19 -14.29
CA ARG A 160 -9.20 10.32 -13.46
C ARG A 160 -8.07 9.52 -14.05
N ARG A 161 -6.82 9.99 -13.91
CA ARG A 161 -5.64 9.17 -14.21
C ARG A 161 -5.48 8.11 -13.10
N VAL A 162 -5.22 6.87 -13.50
CA VAL A 162 -5.06 5.73 -12.60
C VAL A 162 -3.82 4.92 -13.01
N LEU A 163 -3.02 4.51 -12.04
CA LEU A 163 -1.94 3.54 -12.22
C LEU A 163 -2.54 2.14 -12.01
N LEU A 164 -2.52 1.30 -13.04
CA LEU A 164 -3.15 -0.01 -13.04
C LEU A 164 -2.10 -1.10 -13.15
N ALA A 165 -2.32 -2.21 -12.47
CA ALA A 165 -1.61 -3.44 -12.75
C ALA A 165 -2.54 -4.65 -12.68
N GLU A 166 -2.23 -5.66 -13.48
CA GLU A 166 -2.95 -6.93 -13.49
C GLU A 166 -2.05 -8.14 -13.73
N GLN A 167 -2.46 -9.24 -13.12
CA GLN A 167 -2.03 -10.58 -13.43
C GLN A 167 -3.20 -11.49 -13.12
N GLY A 168 -3.95 -11.90 -14.15
CA GLY A 168 -5.22 -12.58 -14.01
C GLY A 168 -5.19 -13.76 -13.02
N PRO A 169 -6.14 -13.86 -12.06
CA PRO A 169 -7.34 -13.05 -11.91
C PRO A 169 -7.20 -11.81 -10.99
N PHE A 170 -5.98 -11.36 -10.69
CA PHE A 170 -5.74 -10.28 -9.73
C PHE A 170 -5.51 -8.94 -10.44
N GLY A 171 -6.09 -7.88 -9.91
CA GLY A 171 -5.81 -6.51 -10.33
C GLY A 171 -5.65 -5.58 -9.14
N CYS A 172 -4.80 -4.57 -9.30
CA CYS A 172 -4.69 -3.44 -8.40
C CYS A 172 -4.73 -2.11 -9.16
N ALA A 173 -5.21 -1.07 -8.48
CA ALA A 173 -5.32 0.27 -9.05
C ALA A 173 -4.97 1.31 -7.99
N LEU A 174 -4.10 2.26 -8.35
CA LEU A 174 -3.79 3.41 -7.51
C LEU A 174 -4.37 4.67 -8.16
N ALA A 175 -5.33 5.28 -7.46
CA ALA A 175 -5.88 6.57 -7.80
C ALA A 175 -5.48 7.60 -6.73
N ALA A 176 -5.46 8.88 -7.11
CA ALA A 176 -5.17 9.98 -6.20
C ALA A 176 -6.26 11.05 -6.29
N ALA A 177 -6.59 11.66 -5.16
CA ALA A 177 -7.45 12.83 -5.10
C ALA A 177 -6.85 13.97 -4.28
N ASP A 178 -7.20 15.20 -4.63
CA ASP A 178 -6.83 16.38 -3.86
C ASP A 178 -7.87 16.66 -2.74
N GLN A 179 -7.69 17.78 -2.04
CA GLN A 179 -8.59 18.21 -0.97
C GLN A 179 -10.02 18.54 -1.44
N HIS A 180 -10.23 18.74 -2.74
CA HIS A 180 -11.53 18.96 -3.38
C HIS A 180 -12.07 17.67 -4.01
N GLN A 181 -11.44 16.52 -3.71
CA GLN A 181 -11.73 15.21 -4.27
C GLN A 181 -11.55 15.14 -5.79
N ALA A 182 -10.88 16.11 -6.42
CA ALA A 182 -10.56 16.08 -7.85
C ALA A 182 -9.36 15.15 -8.12
N ASP A 183 -9.12 14.78 -9.38
CA ASP A 183 -7.94 13.98 -9.76
C ASP A 183 -6.64 14.70 -9.38
N ALA A 184 -5.77 14.01 -8.63
CA ALA A 184 -4.49 14.55 -8.17
C ALA A 184 -3.27 13.91 -8.85
N LEU A 185 -3.46 12.88 -9.68
CA LEU A 185 -2.34 12.18 -10.32
C LEU A 185 -1.95 12.91 -11.61
N ARG A 186 -0.91 13.77 -11.52
CA ARG A 186 -0.56 14.70 -12.62
C ARG A 186 0.07 13.99 -13.81
N ARG A 187 1.09 13.18 -13.52
CA ARG A 187 1.85 12.38 -14.48
C ARG A 187 1.96 10.96 -13.97
N GLY A 188 2.16 10.01 -14.87
CA GLY A 188 2.33 8.61 -14.52
C GLY A 188 3.23 7.90 -15.52
N SER A 189 3.95 6.87 -15.06
CA SER A 189 4.77 6.01 -15.90
C SER A 189 4.71 4.57 -15.41
N ALA A 190 4.64 3.60 -16.33
CA ALA A 190 4.84 2.18 -16.09
C ALA A 190 6.23 1.78 -16.61
N GLY A 191 7.00 0.98 -15.87
CA GLY A 191 8.36 0.62 -16.25
C GLY A 191 8.76 -0.77 -15.77
N TYR A 192 9.86 -1.29 -16.30
CA TYR A 192 10.48 -2.55 -15.87
C TYR A 192 11.49 -2.30 -14.75
N VAL A 193 11.35 -3.04 -13.65
CA VAL A 193 12.21 -2.91 -12.47
C VAL A 193 13.67 -3.17 -12.84
N GLY A 194 14.55 -2.26 -12.43
CA GLY A 194 15.98 -2.29 -12.71
C GLY A 194 16.39 -1.59 -14.00
N THR A 195 15.45 -1.18 -14.87
CA THR A 195 15.79 -0.54 -16.15
C THR A 195 15.08 0.79 -16.38
N SER A 196 13.74 0.77 -16.37
CA SER A 196 12.86 1.88 -16.76
C SER A 196 11.83 2.25 -15.68
N ASP A 197 11.94 1.67 -14.48
CA ASP A 197 11.14 2.06 -13.33
C ASP A 197 11.47 3.47 -12.81
N GLY A 198 10.58 4.03 -11.99
CA GLY A 198 10.71 5.39 -11.48
C GLY A 198 11.99 5.64 -10.66
N TRP A 199 12.52 4.65 -9.95
CA TRP A 199 13.77 4.82 -9.23
C TRP A 199 14.94 5.01 -10.20
N GLN A 200 14.98 4.22 -11.28
CA GLN A 200 15.97 4.36 -12.34
C GLN A 200 15.85 5.67 -13.10
N ASP A 201 14.63 6.20 -13.26
CA ASP A 201 14.38 7.52 -13.85
C ASP A 201 15.10 8.61 -13.04
N PHE A 202 14.84 8.67 -11.73
CA PHE A 202 15.49 9.64 -10.85
C PHE A 202 17.00 9.42 -10.74
N ALA A 203 17.47 8.16 -10.69
CA ALA A 203 18.90 7.87 -10.63
C ALA A 203 19.67 8.34 -11.86
N LYS A 204 19.06 8.26 -13.05
CA LYS A 204 19.69 8.66 -14.32
C LYS A 204 19.50 10.15 -14.63
N ASN A 205 18.31 10.67 -14.35
CA ASN A 205 17.86 11.97 -14.86
C ASN A 205 17.72 13.04 -13.76
N GLY A 206 17.76 12.65 -12.48
CA GLY A 206 17.53 13.56 -11.35
C GLY A 206 16.09 14.12 -11.27
N ALA A 207 15.18 13.62 -12.09
CA ALA A 207 13.80 14.05 -12.21
C ALA A 207 12.92 12.92 -12.79
N MET A 208 11.60 13.08 -12.71
CA MET A 208 10.67 12.25 -13.49
C MET A 208 10.67 12.73 -14.96
N SER A 209 11.39 12.00 -15.79
CA SER A 209 11.57 12.26 -17.23
C SER A 209 10.80 11.27 -18.10
N TRP A 210 10.37 10.13 -17.54
CA TRP A 210 9.62 9.11 -18.27
C TRP A 210 8.12 9.16 -17.95
N GLU A 211 7.30 8.92 -18.99
CA GLU A 211 5.83 8.86 -18.93
C GLU A 211 5.33 7.68 -19.78
N TYR A 212 5.98 6.52 -19.67
CA TYR A 212 5.60 5.34 -20.43
C TYR A 212 4.20 4.88 -20.03
N GLY A 213 3.32 4.71 -21.01
CA GLY A 213 1.93 4.28 -20.79
C GLY A 213 1.78 2.81 -20.39
N ALA A 214 2.75 1.95 -20.70
CA ALA A 214 2.66 0.51 -20.43
C ALA A 214 4.03 -0.15 -20.17
N ALA A 215 4.02 -1.20 -19.36
CA ALA A 215 5.11 -2.16 -19.19
C ALA A 215 4.54 -3.55 -18.89
N GLY A 216 5.29 -4.60 -19.22
CA GLY A 216 4.91 -5.99 -18.96
C GLY A 216 4.55 -6.79 -20.22
N PRO A 217 4.36 -8.11 -20.10
CA PRO A 217 4.46 -8.89 -18.87
C PRO A 217 5.89 -8.91 -18.31
N GLY A 218 6.05 -8.82 -16.99
CA GLY A 218 7.35 -8.91 -16.33
C GLY A 218 7.33 -8.42 -14.88
N ASN A 219 8.52 -8.13 -14.35
CA ASN A 219 8.70 -7.40 -13.10
C ASN A 219 8.62 -5.91 -13.38
N VAL A 220 7.47 -5.34 -13.07
CA VAL A 220 7.09 -3.97 -13.42
C VAL A 220 6.90 -3.10 -12.19
N ALA A 221 7.00 -1.79 -12.36
CA ALA A 221 6.69 -0.80 -11.34
C ALA A 221 5.99 0.40 -11.97
N LEU A 222 5.13 1.04 -11.19
CA LEU A 222 4.39 2.24 -11.56
C LEU A 222 4.92 3.42 -10.75
N MET A 223 4.97 4.59 -11.37
CA MET A 223 5.31 5.85 -10.74
C MET A 223 4.24 6.89 -11.04
N GLY A 224 3.95 7.76 -10.08
CA GLY A 224 3.01 8.86 -10.23
C GLY A 224 3.48 10.16 -9.59
N GLU A 225 3.33 11.29 -10.27
CA GLU A 225 3.55 12.62 -9.69
C GLU A 225 2.31 13.10 -8.95
N LEU A 226 2.51 13.54 -7.70
CA LEU A 226 1.47 14.00 -6.79
C LEU A 226 1.67 15.47 -6.38
N PRO A 227 0.58 16.20 -6.08
CA PRO A 227 0.67 17.45 -5.35
C PRO A 227 1.18 17.22 -3.92
N ARG A 228 1.52 18.32 -3.23
CA ARG A 228 2.02 18.30 -1.84
C ARG A 228 0.99 17.79 -0.83
N ARG A 229 -0.29 17.79 -1.20
CA ARG A 229 -1.40 17.25 -0.40
C ARG A 229 -2.24 16.37 -1.32
N ALA A 230 -2.32 15.08 -1.03
CA ALA A 230 -3.08 14.12 -1.80
C ALA A 230 -3.62 13.02 -0.89
N ILE A 231 -4.74 12.43 -1.28
CA ILE A 231 -5.25 11.18 -0.72
C ILE A 231 -5.09 10.13 -1.82
N LEU A 232 -4.37 9.06 -1.53
CA LEU A 232 -4.23 7.91 -2.41
C LEU A 232 -5.20 6.82 -1.99
N ALA A 233 -5.74 6.10 -2.96
CA ALA A 233 -6.51 4.89 -2.74
C ALA A 233 -5.91 3.77 -3.58
N LEU A 234 -5.31 2.78 -2.91
CA LEU A 234 -4.82 1.56 -3.54
C LEU A 234 -5.91 0.49 -3.43
N GLY A 235 -6.67 0.31 -4.51
CA GLY A 235 -7.74 -0.67 -4.61
C GLY A 235 -7.27 -2.00 -5.17
N PHE A 236 -7.98 -3.07 -4.82
CA PHE A 236 -7.76 -4.42 -5.31
C PHE A 236 -9.06 -5.04 -5.81
N GLY A 237 -8.98 -5.92 -6.80
CA GLY A 237 -10.14 -6.51 -7.43
C GLY A 237 -9.82 -7.77 -8.22
N SER A 238 -10.85 -8.39 -8.79
CA SER A 238 -10.71 -9.51 -9.74
C SER A 238 -10.29 -9.07 -11.15
N SER A 239 -10.03 -7.79 -11.34
CA SER A 239 -9.47 -7.15 -12.54
C SER A 239 -8.96 -5.76 -12.18
N ALA A 240 -8.10 -5.17 -13.03
CA ALA A 240 -7.64 -3.80 -12.85
C ALA A 240 -8.81 -2.79 -12.82
N GLY A 241 -9.83 -2.98 -13.66
CA GLY A 241 -11.02 -2.12 -13.69
C GLY A 241 -11.89 -2.21 -12.42
N ALA A 242 -12.05 -3.40 -11.84
CA ALA A 242 -12.75 -3.57 -10.57
C ALA A 242 -11.98 -2.88 -9.42
N ALA A 243 -10.66 -3.04 -9.40
CA ALA A 243 -9.79 -2.35 -8.46
C ALA A 243 -9.90 -0.82 -8.58
N ALA A 244 -9.91 -0.29 -9.81
CA ALA A 244 -10.05 1.15 -10.08
C ALA A 244 -11.39 1.69 -9.60
N THR A 245 -12.48 0.95 -9.81
CA THR A 245 -13.82 1.31 -9.32
C THR A 245 -13.83 1.44 -7.81
N LEU A 246 -13.25 0.47 -7.09
CA LEU A 246 -13.19 0.49 -5.62
C LEU A 246 -12.31 1.63 -5.11
N ALA A 247 -11.13 1.84 -5.70
CA ALA A 247 -10.22 2.93 -5.36
C ALA A 247 -10.92 4.30 -5.51
N ILE A 248 -11.52 4.56 -6.67
CA ILE A 248 -12.22 5.82 -6.95
C ILE A 248 -13.43 5.99 -6.01
N SER A 249 -14.19 4.92 -5.76
CA SER A 249 -15.33 4.96 -4.83
C SER A 249 -14.90 5.31 -3.40
N SER A 250 -13.71 4.89 -2.97
CA SER A 250 -13.17 5.26 -1.66
C SER A 250 -12.78 6.74 -1.60
N LEU A 251 -12.27 7.30 -2.70
CA LEU A 251 -11.92 8.73 -2.82
C LEU A 251 -13.14 9.67 -2.87
N MET A 252 -14.35 9.14 -3.09
CA MET A 252 -15.60 9.91 -3.07
C MET A 252 -16.05 10.34 -1.67
N GLN A 253 -15.31 9.96 -0.62
CA GLN A 253 -15.48 10.48 0.74
C GLN A 253 -14.16 11.04 1.28
N PRO A 254 -14.19 11.96 2.26
CA PRO A 254 -12.98 12.42 2.94
C PRO A 254 -12.25 11.26 3.63
N PHE A 255 -10.90 11.30 3.60
CA PHE A 255 -10.04 10.35 4.32
C PHE A 255 -10.41 10.23 5.81
N GLY A 256 -10.78 11.35 6.43
CA GLY A 256 -11.21 11.41 7.83
C GLY A 256 -12.35 10.46 8.16
N ASN A 257 -13.32 10.29 7.25
CA ASN A 257 -14.47 9.40 7.46
C ASN A 257 -14.03 7.93 7.48
N VAL A 258 -13.11 7.57 6.56
CA VAL A 258 -12.53 6.21 6.48
C VAL A 258 -11.75 5.90 7.76
N LEU A 259 -10.92 6.85 8.22
CA LEU A 259 -10.14 6.72 9.44
C LEU A 259 -11.03 6.60 10.68
N GLN A 260 -12.06 7.46 10.81
CA GLN A 260 -12.97 7.43 11.94
C GLN A 260 -13.73 6.11 12.04
N GLN A 261 -14.20 5.57 10.91
CA GLN A 261 -14.86 4.27 10.90
C GLN A 261 -13.91 3.16 11.35
N GLN A 262 -12.67 3.14 10.83
CA GLN A 262 -11.66 2.17 11.24
C GLN A 262 -11.38 2.23 12.76
N ILE A 263 -11.24 3.43 13.31
CA ILE A 263 -11.02 3.63 14.75
C ILE A 263 -12.22 3.10 15.55
N ALA A 264 -13.44 3.53 15.18
CA ALA A 264 -14.66 3.12 15.87
C ALA A 264 -14.88 1.60 15.86
N ASP A 265 -14.62 0.93 14.73
CA ASP A 265 -14.77 -0.52 14.61
C ASP A 265 -13.84 -1.26 15.58
N TRP A 266 -12.56 -0.84 15.64
CA TRP A 266 -11.56 -1.47 16.49
C TRP A 266 -11.74 -1.12 17.97
N GLU A 267 -12.05 0.13 18.32
CA GLU A 267 -12.36 0.53 19.70
C GLU A 267 -13.58 -0.24 20.22
N GLY A 268 -14.62 -0.38 19.40
CA GLY A 268 -15.79 -1.18 19.75
C GLY A 268 -15.46 -2.66 19.95
N TRP A 269 -14.53 -3.22 19.17
CA TRP A 269 -14.05 -4.59 19.38
C TRP A 269 -13.21 -4.73 20.65
N GLN A 270 -12.29 -3.80 20.89
CA GLN A 270 -11.45 -3.79 22.09
C GLN A 270 -12.29 -3.64 23.37
N ALA A 271 -13.31 -2.79 23.37
CA ALA A 271 -14.23 -2.64 24.49
C ALA A 271 -14.93 -3.97 24.83
N ARG A 272 -15.46 -4.69 23.82
CA ARG A 272 -16.06 -6.03 24.01
C ARG A 272 -15.06 -7.07 24.53
N CYS A 273 -13.79 -6.98 24.15
CA CYS A 273 -12.74 -7.83 24.69
C CYS A 273 -12.44 -7.51 26.16
N ALA A 274 -12.38 -6.23 26.52
CA ALA A 274 -12.14 -5.78 27.89
C ALA A 274 -13.26 -6.21 28.85
N GLU A 275 -14.53 -6.16 28.41
CA GLU A 275 -15.68 -6.66 29.17
C GLU A 275 -15.57 -8.16 29.50
N ARG A 276 -14.96 -8.95 28.59
CA ARG A 276 -14.78 -10.40 28.77
C ARG A 276 -13.53 -10.77 29.56
N ALA A 277 -12.60 -9.83 29.73
CA ALA A 277 -11.33 -10.04 30.43
C ALA A 277 -11.04 -8.88 31.38
N PRO A 278 -11.86 -8.68 32.44
CA PRO A 278 -11.71 -7.55 33.35
C PRO A 278 -10.36 -7.54 34.08
N SER A 279 -9.73 -8.70 34.28
CA SER A 279 -8.40 -8.80 34.87
C SER A 279 -7.30 -8.13 34.04
N MET A 280 -7.51 -7.88 32.74
CA MET A 280 -6.60 -7.04 31.97
C MET A 280 -6.57 -5.60 32.50
N LEU A 281 -7.63 -5.12 33.16
CA LEU A 281 -7.75 -3.82 33.82
C LEU A 281 -6.82 -3.65 35.03
N ASP A 282 -6.29 -4.74 35.57
CA ASP A 282 -5.38 -4.68 36.72
C ASP A 282 -3.89 -4.68 36.31
N LEU A 283 -3.59 -4.83 35.02
CA LEU A 283 -2.22 -4.86 34.52
C LEU A 283 -1.58 -3.46 34.52
N PRO A 284 -0.24 -3.36 34.75
CA PRO A 284 0.50 -2.13 34.51
C PRO A 284 0.29 -1.61 33.09
N ASP A 285 0.22 -0.29 32.91
CA ASP A 285 -0.15 0.33 31.61
C ASP A 285 0.72 -0.12 30.43
N ALA A 286 2.03 -0.29 30.65
CA ALA A 286 2.93 -0.80 29.63
C ALA A 286 2.56 -2.23 29.18
N VAL A 287 2.23 -3.11 30.13
CA VAL A 287 1.86 -4.51 29.87
C VAL A 287 0.48 -4.58 29.22
N ARG A 288 -0.48 -3.78 29.70
CA ARG A 288 -1.78 -3.60 29.08
C ARG A 288 -1.66 -3.17 27.62
N GLY A 289 -0.82 -2.17 27.33
CA GLY A 289 -0.59 -1.69 25.97
C GLY A 289 -0.08 -2.80 25.05
N GLN A 290 0.87 -3.61 25.52
CA GLN A 290 1.38 -4.77 24.78
C GLN A 290 0.34 -5.88 24.59
N ALA A 291 -0.51 -6.13 25.59
CA ALA A 291 -1.59 -7.10 25.48
C ALA A 291 -2.65 -6.67 24.45
N VAL A 292 -3.05 -5.38 24.48
CA VAL A 292 -3.98 -4.81 23.48
C VAL A 292 -3.38 -4.92 22.08
N LEU A 293 -2.13 -4.48 21.90
CA LEU A 293 -1.46 -4.57 20.61
C LEU A 293 -1.35 -6.02 20.12
N SER A 294 -0.94 -6.95 20.99
CA SER A 294 -0.86 -8.37 20.67
C SER A 294 -2.22 -8.94 20.23
N SER A 295 -3.30 -8.59 20.93
CA SER A 295 -4.64 -9.06 20.54
C SER A 295 -5.08 -8.54 19.17
N VAL A 296 -4.72 -7.29 18.82
CA VAL A 296 -4.97 -6.71 17.49
C VAL A 296 -4.14 -7.43 16.42
N VAL A 297 -2.87 -7.73 16.72
CA VAL A 297 -2.00 -8.50 15.83
C VAL A 297 -2.62 -9.87 15.59
N LEU A 298 -2.97 -10.63 16.62
CA LEU A 298 -3.62 -11.94 16.48
C LEU A 298 -4.91 -11.83 15.67
N ARG A 299 -5.77 -10.85 16.00
CA ARG A 299 -7.02 -10.61 15.26
C ARG A 299 -6.78 -10.31 13.78
N SER A 300 -5.69 -9.61 13.45
CA SER A 300 -5.33 -9.26 12.08
C SER A 300 -4.82 -10.44 11.26
N HIS A 301 -4.38 -11.54 11.87
CA HIS A 301 -3.89 -12.72 11.14
C HIS A 301 -5.00 -13.70 10.72
N LEU A 302 -6.25 -13.42 11.10
CA LEU A 302 -7.39 -14.23 10.68
C LEU A 302 -7.76 -13.93 9.22
N ASP A 303 -8.04 -15.00 8.48
CA ASP A 303 -8.60 -14.89 7.14
C ASP A 303 -10.06 -14.43 7.18
N LYS A 304 -10.45 -13.66 6.17
CA LYS A 304 -11.81 -13.10 6.04
C LYS A 304 -12.69 -13.87 5.06
N THR A 305 -12.11 -14.79 4.29
CA THR A 305 -12.82 -15.66 3.36
C THR A 305 -13.14 -17.02 4.00
N TYR A 306 -12.23 -17.53 4.83
CA TYR A 306 -12.32 -18.80 5.54
C TYR A 306 -12.24 -18.58 7.07
N PRO A 307 -13.38 -18.36 7.73
CA PRO A 307 -13.41 -18.15 9.18
C PRO A 307 -12.71 -19.28 9.94
N GLY A 308 -11.83 -18.92 10.87
CA GLY A 308 -11.03 -19.86 11.67
C GLY A 308 -9.65 -20.17 11.10
N ALA A 309 -9.38 -19.84 9.84
CA ALA A 309 -8.02 -19.87 9.31
C ALA A 309 -7.24 -18.67 9.87
N MET A 310 -6.06 -18.94 10.46
CA MET A 310 -5.14 -17.92 10.95
C MET A 310 -3.74 -18.24 10.44
N VAL A 311 -3.07 -17.24 9.87
CA VAL A 311 -1.69 -17.42 9.40
C VAL A 311 -0.68 -17.17 10.51
N ALA A 312 0.49 -17.82 10.44
CA ALA A 312 1.51 -17.67 11.48
C ALA A 312 2.12 -16.25 11.52
N SER A 313 2.35 -15.63 10.36
CA SER A 313 2.82 -14.25 10.27
C SER A 313 2.52 -13.64 8.91
N LEU A 314 2.10 -12.38 8.90
CA LEU A 314 2.01 -11.53 7.69
C LEU A 314 3.41 -11.04 7.27
N SER A 315 4.30 -11.97 6.94
CA SER A 315 5.65 -11.69 6.46
C SER A 315 6.24 -12.84 5.63
N VAL A 316 7.28 -12.51 4.86
CA VAL A 316 8.10 -13.48 4.11
C VAL A 316 9.51 -13.46 4.69
N PRO A 317 9.90 -14.45 5.53
CA PRO A 317 11.24 -14.51 6.11
C PRO A 317 12.34 -14.45 5.04
N TRP A 318 13.32 -13.57 5.25
CA TRP A 318 14.39 -13.30 4.28
C TRP A 318 13.87 -13.01 2.86
N GLY A 319 12.71 -12.34 2.76
CA GLY A 319 12.05 -12.06 1.48
C GLY A 319 12.93 -11.34 0.47
N TYR A 320 13.91 -10.55 0.94
CA TYR A 320 14.91 -9.90 0.08
C TYR A 320 15.75 -10.87 -0.76
N SER A 321 15.79 -12.16 -0.41
CA SER A 321 16.58 -13.19 -1.10
C SER A 321 15.87 -13.83 -2.30
N GLY A 322 14.57 -13.58 -2.50
CA GLY A 322 13.87 -14.11 -3.69
C GLY A 322 12.36 -13.94 -3.68
N ASN A 323 11.71 -14.53 -4.68
CA ASN A 323 10.26 -14.43 -4.93
C ASN A 323 9.54 -15.72 -4.50
N GLN A 324 9.89 -16.27 -3.34
CA GLN A 324 9.26 -17.49 -2.85
C GLN A 324 7.77 -17.24 -2.61
N ARG A 325 6.90 -18.09 -3.16
CA ARG A 325 5.45 -18.05 -2.88
C ARG A 325 5.13 -18.46 -1.44
N GLY A 326 5.96 -19.31 -0.85
CA GLY A 326 5.87 -19.69 0.55
C GLY A 326 6.52 -18.63 1.44
N GLY A 327 5.78 -18.19 2.45
CA GLY A 327 6.27 -17.35 3.55
C GLY A 327 5.69 -17.87 4.86
N TYR A 328 5.55 -17.02 5.88
CA TYR A 328 4.83 -17.39 7.11
C TYR A 328 3.33 -17.05 7.05
N HIS A 329 2.84 -16.66 5.89
CA HIS A 329 1.43 -16.40 5.64
C HIS A 329 0.67 -17.68 5.24
N LEU A 330 0.95 -18.80 5.91
CA LEU A 330 0.22 -20.08 5.80
C LEU A 330 -0.39 -20.44 7.15
N VAL A 331 -1.31 -21.41 7.17
CA VAL A 331 -1.93 -21.93 8.40
C VAL A 331 -1.13 -23.13 8.90
N TRP A 332 -0.52 -23.00 10.08
CA TRP A 332 0.08 -24.13 10.80
C TRP A 332 -0.81 -24.53 11.97
N PRO A 333 -1.23 -25.80 12.10
CA PRO A 333 -2.07 -26.25 13.21
C PRO A 333 -1.46 -25.94 14.58
N ARG A 334 -0.12 -26.06 14.72
CA ARG A 334 0.60 -25.74 15.95
C ARG A 334 0.43 -24.27 16.34
N ASP A 335 0.65 -23.36 15.39
CA ASP A 335 0.59 -21.92 15.59
C ASP A 335 -0.87 -21.48 15.86
N LEU A 336 -1.84 -22.10 15.17
CA LEU A 336 -3.27 -21.89 15.41
C LEU A 336 -3.67 -22.25 16.85
N VAL A 337 -3.17 -23.37 17.40
CA VAL A 337 -3.43 -23.77 18.80
C VAL A 337 -2.88 -22.76 19.81
N GLN A 338 -1.76 -22.09 19.50
CA GLN A 338 -1.20 -21.06 20.38
C GLN A 338 -2.00 -19.74 20.34
N CYS A 339 -2.72 -19.49 19.25
CA CYS A 339 -3.44 -18.25 19.04
C CYS A 339 -4.93 -18.30 19.42
N ALA A 340 -5.51 -19.50 19.48
CA ALA A 340 -6.92 -19.76 19.81
C ALA A 340 -7.18 -19.64 21.33
#